data_AF-A0A059B894-F1
#
_entry.id   AF-A0A059B894-F1
#
_cell.length_a   1.000
_cell.length_b   1.000
_cell.length_c   1.000
_cell.angle_alpha   90.00
_cell.angle_beta   90.00
_cell.angle_gamma   90.00
#
_symmetry.space_group_name_H-M   'P 1'
#
loop_
_entity.id
_entity.type
_entity.pdbx_description
1 polymer ?
#
loop_
_entity_poly.entity_id
_entity_poly.type
_entity_poly.pdbx_seq_one_letter_code
_entity_poly.pdbx_strand_id
1 'polypeptide(L)'
;MWSIKSEDKDLIEKAKQFMEKYYRTFDANRADLVNLFREESVLAFEGQQIKGKEAILAKLTSIPECHNEIANFNCLRHRTLGSMLVWV
;
A
#
# COMPACT_ATOMS: atom_id res chain seq x y z
N MET A 1 10.57 -9.38 -28.70
CA MET A 1 11.36 -9.41 -27.45
C MET A 1 11.07 -8.12 -26.70
N TRP A 2 10.11 -8.13 -25.78
CA TRP A 2 9.77 -6.94 -25.00
C TRP A 2 10.82 -6.79 -23.90
N SER A 3 11.82 -5.95 -24.16
CA SER A 3 12.80 -5.62 -23.13
C SER A 3 12.09 -4.76 -22.09
N ILE A 4 11.88 -5.34 -20.91
CA ILE A 4 11.50 -4.58 -19.71
C ILE A 4 12.53 -3.47 -19.57
N LYS A 5 12.09 -2.21 -19.65
CA LYS A 5 13.02 -1.08 -19.51
C LYS A 5 13.57 -1.11 -18.08
N SER A 6 14.85 -0.81 -17.88
CA SER A 6 15.46 -0.88 -16.54
C SER A 6 14.73 -0.02 -15.50
N GLU A 7 14.09 1.04 -15.98
CA GLU A 7 13.18 1.93 -15.26
C GLU A 7 11.95 1.24 -14.65
N ASP A 8 11.45 0.19 -15.27
CA ASP A 8 10.31 -0.59 -14.77
C ASP A 8 10.74 -1.53 -13.63
N LYS A 9 11.98 -2.02 -13.67
CA LYS A 9 12.52 -2.90 -12.64
C LYS A 9 12.68 -2.21 -11.28
N ASP A 10 13.16 -0.97 -11.26
CA ASP A 10 13.30 -0.18 -10.02
C ASP A 10 11.94 0.13 -9.38
N LEU A 11 10.91 0.40 -10.18
CA LEU A 11 9.54 0.57 -9.67
C LEU A 11 9.01 -0.70 -9.04
N ILE A 12 9.15 -1.84 -9.74
CA ILE A 12 8.63 -3.13 -9.28
C ILE A 12 9.28 -3.47 -7.94
N GLU A 13 10.59 -3.25 -7.80
CA GLU A 13 11.31 -3.48 -6.55
C GLU A 13 10.82 -2.56 -5.43
N LYS A 14 10.64 -1.26 -5.69
CA LYS A 14 10.10 -0.31 -4.70
C LYS A 14 8.66 -0.64 -4.29
N ALA A 15 7.82 -1.05 -5.25
CA ALA A 15 6.46 -1.48 -4.99
C ALA A 15 6.44 -2.71 -4.10
N LYS A 16 7.27 -3.71 -4.43
CA LYS A 16 7.44 -4.93 -3.64
C LYS A 16 7.84 -4.63 -2.21
N GLN A 17 8.90 -3.86 -2.00
CA GLN A 17 9.38 -3.46 -0.67
C GLN A 17 8.32 -2.69 0.12
N PHE A 18 7.57 -1.81 -0.54
CA PHE A 18 6.47 -1.09 0.09
C PHE A 18 5.36 -2.04 0.57
N MET A 19 4.91 -2.96 -0.28
CA MET A 19 3.83 -3.90 0.08
C MET A 19 4.29 -4.87 1.16
N GLU A 20 5.51 -5.43 1.05
CA GLU A 20 6.07 -6.30 2.08
C GLU A 20 6.11 -5.61 3.44
N LYS A 21 6.55 -4.35 3.49
CA LYS A 21 6.50 -3.54 4.71
C LYS A 21 5.06 -3.33 5.17
N TYR A 22 4.15 -2.94 4.28
CA TYR A 22 2.76 -2.67 4.61
C TYR A 22 2.07 -3.90 5.23
N TYR A 23 2.09 -5.04 4.54
CA TYR A 23 1.41 -6.25 5.00
C TYR A 23 2.08 -6.88 6.22
N ARG A 24 3.42 -6.87 6.30
CA ARG A 24 4.12 -7.32 7.51
C ARG A 24 3.75 -6.45 8.73
N THR A 25 3.70 -5.12 8.56
CA THR A 25 3.28 -4.22 9.64
C THR A 25 1.79 -4.41 9.96
N PHE A 26 0.94 -4.66 8.97
CA PHE A 26 -0.47 -4.96 9.18
C PHE A 26 -0.70 -6.23 10.01
N ASP A 27 0.11 -7.26 9.80
CA ASP A 27 0.01 -8.52 10.53
C ASP A 27 0.65 -8.45 11.92
N ALA A 28 1.76 -7.71 12.07
CA ALA A 28 2.55 -7.70 13.30
C ALA A 28 2.26 -6.52 14.25
N ASN A 29 2.10 -5.29 13.74
CA ASN A 29 1.85 -4.10 14.55
C ASN A 29 1.09 -3.03 13.76
N ARG A 30 -0.24 -3.12 13.76
CA ARG A 30 -1.12 -2.20 13.02
C ARG A 30 -0.97 -0.75 13.45
N ALA A 31 -0.59 -0.49 14.70
CA ALA A 31 -0.36 0.86 15.20
C ALA A 31 0.66 1.63 14.36
N ASP A 32 1.67 0.94 13.84
CA ASP A 32 2.76 1.57 13.06
C ASP A 32 2.36 1.93 11.63
N LEU A 33 1.22 1.41 11.13
CA LEU A 33 0.72 1.73 9.78
C LEU A 33 0.39 3.21 9.63
N VAL A 34 0.09 3.92 10.71
CA VAL A 34 -0.18 5.37 10.70
C VAL A 34 0.95 6.16 10.03
N ASN A 35 2.19 5.68 10.12
CA ASN A 35 3.37 6.32 9.54
C ASN A 35 3.44 6.19 8.00
N LEU A 36 2.63 5.30 7.42
CA LEU A 36 2.52 5.13 5.96
C LEU A 36 1.43 6.01 5.35
N PHE A 37 0.55 6.58 6.19
CA PHE A 37 -0.53 7.45 5.77
C PHE A 37 -0.26 8.91 6.12
N ARG A 38 -0.92 9.82 5.40
CA ARG A 38 -0.85 11.28 5.60
C ARG A 38 -2.23 11.81 5.99
N GLU A 39 -2.31 13.08 6.38
CA GLU A 39 -3.59 13.72 6.73
C GLU A 39 -4.56 13.78 5.54
N GLU A 40 -4.02 13.92 4.33
CA GLU A 40 -4.76 13.91 3.08
C GLU A 40 -5.07 12.50 2.55
N SER A 41 -4.60 11.44 3.24
CA SER A 41 -4.87 10.06 2.81
C SER A 41 -6.35 9.71 2.93
N VAL A 42 -6.80 8.89 1.99
CA VAL A 42 -8.17 8.37 1.95
C VAL A 42 -8.12 6.86 1.79
N LEU A 43 -8.75 6.15 2.71
CA LEU A 43 -9.02 4.71 2.61
C LEU A 43 -10.48 4.52 2.18
N ALA A 44 -10.70 3.82 1.08
CA ALA A 44 -12.03 3.34 0.71
C ALA A 44 -12.17 1.89 1.17
N PHE A 45 -13.11 1.62 2.07
CA PHE A 45 -13.36 0.28 2.61
C PHE A 45 -14.87 0.02 2.64
N GLU A 46 -15.32 -1.05 1.98
CA GLU A 46 -16.74 -1.48 1.94
C GLU A 46 -17.73 -0.36 1.57
N GLY A 47 -17.35 0.51 0.62
CA GLY A 47 -18.18 1.63 0.17
C GLY A 47 -18.11 2.88 1.06
N GLN A 48 -17.37 2.84 2.16
CA GLN A 48 -17.11 4.00 3.02
C GLN A 48 -15.76 4.63 2.71
N GLN A 49 -15.70 5.97 2.69
CA GLN A 49 -14.44 6.71 2.60
C GLN A 49 -14.03 7.20 3.99
N ILE A 50 -12.82 6.85 4.40
CA ILE A 50 -12.21 7.23 5.66
C ILE A 50 -11.04 8.15 5.34
N LYS A 51 -11.05 9.36 5.90
CA LYS A 51 -10.05 10.40 5.61
C LYS A 51 -9.19 10.66 6.84
N GLY A 52 -7.89 10.89 6.60
CA GLY A 52 -6.93 11.19 7.65
C GLY A 52 -6.30 9.94 8.26
N LYS A 53 -5.01 10.04 8.57
CA LYS A 53 -4.20 8.90 9.05
C LYS A 53 -4.74 8.28 10.34
N GLU A 54 -5.30 9.08 11.25
CA GLU A 54 -5.83 8.60 12.54
C GLU A 54 -7.11 7.77 12.36
N ALA A 55 -8.04 8.26 11.52
CA ALA A 55 -9.27 7.54 11.23
C ALA A 55 -8.99 6.26 10.43
N ILE A 56 -8.03 6.31 9.51
CA ILE A 56 -7.54 5.13 8.79
C ILE A 56 -6.96 4.11 9.76
N LEU A 57 -6.10 4.54 10.69
CA LEU A 57 -5.54 3.65 11.71
C LEU A 57 -6.61 2.98 12.55
N ALA A 58 -7.58 3.75 13.05
CA ALA A 58 -8.70 3.22 13.84
C ALA A 58 -9.47 2.15 13.06
N LYS A 59 -9.70 2.35 11.76
CA LYS A 59 -10.34 1.33 10.91
C LYS A 59 -9.46 0.10 10.76
N LEU A 60 -8.17 0.26 10.44
CA LEU A 60 -7.26 -0.87 10.22
C LEU A 60 -7.13 -1.74 11.48
N THR A 61 -7.07 -1.12 12.66
CA THR A 61 -7.03 -1.84 13.95
C THR A 61 -8.35 -2.54 14.27
N SER A 62 -9.49 -2.09 13.73
CA SER A 62 -10.79 -2.75 13.92
C SER A 62 -10.97 -4.03 13.10
N ILE A 63 -10.10 -4.27 12.11
CA ILE A 63 -10.16 -5.47 11.27
C ILE A 63 -9.65 -6.66 12.10
N PRO A 64 -10.31 -7.84 12.07
CA PRO A 64 -9.79 -9.04 12.72
C PRO A 64 -8.36 -9.38 12.29
N GLU A 65 -7.62 -10.12 13.11
CA GLU A 65 -6.30 -10.64 12.71
C GLU A 65 -6.43 -11.55 11.48
N CYS A 66 -5.63 -11.27 10.47
CA CYS A 66 -5.53 -12.08 9.25
C CYS A 66 -4.06 -12.12 8.82
N HIS A 67 -3.67 -13.21 8.16
CA HIS A 67 -2.33 -13.29 7.57
C HIS A 67 -2.42 -12.88 6.11
N ASN A 68 -1.68 -11.84 5.74
CA ASN A 68 -1.68 -11.33 4.37
C ASN A 68 -0.49 -11.88 3.59
N GLU A 69 -0.77 -12.55 2.48
CA GLU A 69 0.25 -13.03 1.53
C GLU A 69 0.04 -12.36 0.16
N ILE A 70 1.12 -11.79 -0.39
CA ILE A 70 1.10 -11.16 -1.71
C ILE A 70 1.33 -12.26 -2.76
N ALA A 71 0.26 -12.72 -3.41
CA ALA A 71 0.37 -13.75 -4.44
C ALA A 71 0.84 -13.19 -5.80
N ASN A 72 0.21 -12.11 -6.25
CA ASN A 72 0.58 -11.39 -7.47
C ASN A 72 0.36 -9.90 -7.23
N PHE A 73 1.11 -9.06 -7.92
CA PHE A 73 0.86 -7.63 -7.93
C PHE A 73 1.31 -7.04 -9.25
N ASN A 74 0.83 -5.85 -9.54
CA ASN A 74 1.33 -5.03 -10.62
C ASN A 74 1.45 -3.58 -10.14
N CYS A 75 2.27 -2.81 -10.84
CA CYS A 75 2.43 -1.40 -10.55
C CYS A 75 2.59 -0.58 -11.83
N LEU A 76 2.10 0.66 -11.80
CA LEU A 76 2.23 1.63 -12.87
C LEU A 76 2.74 2.95 -12.32
N ARG A 77 3.63 3.60 -13.08
CA ARG A 77 3.95 5.02 -12.83
C ARG A 77 2.69 5.85 -13.02
N HIS A 78 2.38 6.69 -12.03
CA HIS A 78 1.37 7.70 -12.22
C HIS A 78 1.96 8.85 -13.04
N ARG A 79 1.10 9.64 -13.72
CA ARG A 79 1.57 10.81 -14.50
C ARG A 79 2.18 11.90 -13.61
N THR A 80 1.82 11.92 -12.33
CA THR A 80 2.44 12.81 -11.33
C THR A 80 3.80 12.27 -10.94
N LEU A 81 4.82 13.14 -10.99
CA LEU A 81 6.18 12.79 -10.62
C LEU A 81 6.25 12.22 -9.18
N GLY A 82 6.96 11.10 -9.01
CA GLY A 82 7.14 10.45 -7.71
C GLY A 82 5.94 9.68 -7.18
N SER A 83 4.86 9.54 -7.96
CA SER A 83 3.66 8.78 -7.57
C SER A 83 3.58 7.46 -8.34
N MET A 84 3.10 6.41 -7.69
CA MET A 84 2.95 5.06 -8.26
C MET A 84 1.59 4.48 -7.86
N LEU A 85 0.92 3.84 -8.80
CA LEU A 85 -0.25 3.02 -8.54
C LEU A 85 0.21 1.57 -8.36
N VAL A 86 -0.22 0.93 -7.29
CA VAL A 86 0.03 -0.48 -7.03
C VAL A 86 -1.32 -1.16 -6.84
N TRP A 87 -1.51 -2.31 -7.48
CA TRP A 87 -2.66 -3.17 -7.22
C TRP A 87 -2.19 -4.61 -7.04
N VAL A 88 -2.83 -5.29 -6.11
CA VAL A 88 -2.57 -6.66 -5.67
C VAL A 88 -3.75 -7.52 -6.11
#